data_AF-A0AAP2E2Z2-F1
#
_entry.id   AF-A0AAP2E2Z2-F1
#
_cell.length_a   1.000
_cell.length_b   1.000
_cell.length_c   1.000
_cell.angle_alpha   90.00
_cell.angle_beta   90.00
_cell.angle_gamma   90.00
#
_symmetry.space_group_name_H-M   'P 1'
#
loop_
_entity.id
_entity.type
_entity.pdbx_description
1 polymer ?
#
loop_
_entity_poly.entity_id
_entity_poly.type
_entity_poly.pdbx_seq_one_letter_code
_entity_poly.pdbx_strand_id
1 'polypeptide(L)'
;MKIWKEKPSKQEVEEFLTEYFKHLQHGELKNVQELTTHAYSDWLDTLYVVWQDHYLIHEIPTDSSFEGKEWLTKLDWLNDLTIKPEMEWLDDNTVWVDFIYKGEPSGYIGEFRLKHDENGYFMERVIFKMA
;
A
#
# COMPACT_ATOMS: atom_id res chain seq x y z
N MET A 1 -3.46 -14.61 -1.16
CA MET A 1 -4.39 -13.69 -0.47
C MET A 1 -4.73 -14.26 0.90
N LYS A 2 -4.75 -13.43 1.94
CA LYS A 2 -5.18 -13.84 3.29
C LYS A 2 -6.70 -13.93 3.36
N ILE A 3 -7.21 -15.01 3.96
CA ILE A 3 -8.64 -15.23 4.18
C ILE A 3 -8.87 -15.56 5.67
N TRP A 4 -9.78 -14.83 6.30
CA TRP A 4 -10.27 -15.10 7.66
C TRP A 4 -11.61 -15.84 7.57
N LYS A 5 -11.79 -16.91 8.34
CA LYS A 5 -13.04 -17.69 8.35
C LYS A 5 -14.19 -16.99 9.08
N GLU A 6 -13.85 -16.17 10.07
CA GLU A 6 -14.78 -15.32 10.79
C GLU A 6 -14.42 -13.85 10.53
N LYS A 7 -15.33 -12.92 10.87
CA LYS A 7 -15.06 -11.50 10.67
C LYS A 7 -13.87 -11.10 11.56
N PRO A 8 -12.73 -10.64 10.99
CA PRO A 8 -11.62 -10.20 11.81
C PRO A 8 -12.00 -8.95 12.61
N SER A 9 -11.39 -8.81 13.78
CA SER A 9 -11.40 -7.57 14.55
C SER A 9 -10.64 -6.48 13.81
N LYS A 10 -10.88 -5.21 14.18
CA LYS A 10 -10.13 -4.07 13.63
C LYS A 10 -8.63 -4.22 13.84
N GLN A 11 -8.23 -4.65 15.03
CA GLN A 11 -6.82 -4.90 15.37
C GLN A 11 -6.18 -5.96 14.45
N GLU A 12 -6.86 -7.08 14.15
CA GLU A 12 -6.33 -8.09 13.23
C GLU A 12 -6.16 -7.58 11.80
N VAL A 13 -7.01 -6.65 11.37
CA VAL A 13 -6.88 -5.97 10.06
C VAL A 13 -5.71 -4.99 10.08
N GLU A 14 -5.55 -4.21 11.14
CA GLU A 14 -4.44 -3.27 11.32
C GLU A 14 -3.08 -3.99 11.37
N GLU A 15 -2.98 -5.10 12.09
CA GLU A 15 -1.79 -5.95 12.13
C GLU A 15 -1.48 -6.54 10.73
N PHE A 16 -2.50 -6.97 9.99
CA PHE A 16 -2.32 -7.44 8.62
C PHE A 16 -1.82 -6.33 7.69
N LEU A 17 -2.39 -5.13 7.77
CA LEU A 17 -1.98 -4.00 6.94
C LEU A 17 -0.57 -3.52 7.30
N THR A 18 -0.22 -3.54 8.59
CA THR A 18 1.14 -3.23 9.04
C THR A 18 2.15 -4.20 8.42
N GLU A 19 1.84 -5.49 8.40
CA GLU A 19 2.70 -6.49 7.77
C GLU A 19 2.74 -6.35 6.24
N TYR A 20 1.61 -6.04 5.61
CA TYR A 20 1.53 -5.71 4.19
C TYR A 20 2.51 -4.58 3.82
N PHE A 21 2.54 -3.50 4.60
CA PHE A 21 3.44 -2.37 4.34
C PHE A 21 4.91 -2.67 4.66
N LYS A 22 5.22 -3.56 5.61
CA LYS A 22 6.59 -4.06 5.80
C LYS A 22 7.10 -4.87 4.62
N HIS A 23 6.27 -5.76 4.07
CA HIS A 23 6.62 -6.48 2.85
C HIS A 23 6.83 -5.51 1.67
N LEU A 24 6.02 -4.45 1.60
CA LEU A 24 6.18 -3.40 0.60
C LEU A 24 7.52 -2.66 0.77
N GLN A 25 7.89 -2.29 2.00
CA GLN A 25 9.20 -1.68 2.30
C GLN A 25 10.37 -2.55 1.86
N HIS A 26 10.28 -3.86 2.06
CA HIS A 26 11.32 -4.79 1.63
C HIS A 26 11.33 -5.09 0.12
N GLY A 27 10.52 -4.38 -0.66
CA GLY A 27 10.46 -4.55 -2.12
C GLY A 27 9.78 -5.84 -2.59
N GLU A 28 9.00 -6.50 -1.72
CA GLU A 28 8.33 -7.76 -2.04
C GLU A 28 7.03 -7.54 -2.84
N LEU A 29 7.10 -6.77 -3.93
CA LEU A 29 5.94 -6.27 -4.67
C LEU A 29 4.94 -7.34 -5.08
N LYS A 30 5.44 -8.51 -5.51
CA LYS A 30 4.60 -9.65 -5.91
C LYS A 30 3.87 -10.26 -4.71
N ASN A 31 4.57 -10.44 -3.59
CA ASN A 31 3.97 -10.97 -2.37
C ASN A 31 2.86 -10.03 -1.87
N VAL A 32 3.16 -8.73 -1.79
CA VAL A 32 2.21 -7.68 -1.40
C VAL A 32 0.97 -7.69 -2.28
N GLN A 33 1.14 -7.74 -3.60
CA GLN A 33 0.03 -7.82 -4.56
C GLN A 33 -0.82 -9.08 -4.34
N GLU A 34 -0.19 -10.21 -4.01
CA GLU A 34 -0.90 -11.47 -3.78
C GLU A 34 -1.61 -11.54 -2.42
N LEU A 35 -1.27 -10.68 -1.45
CA LEU A 35 -1.88 -10.67 -0.11
C LEU A 35 -3.33 -10.17 -0.11
N THR A 36 -3.70 -9.28 -1.05
CA THR A 36 -5.01 -8.62 -1.16
C THR A 36 -5.68 -8.90 -2.50
N THR A 37 -7.01 -8.75 -2.59
CA THR A 37 -7.62 -8.45 -3.91
C THR A 37 -7.42 -6.98 -4.26
N HIS A 38 -7.70 -6.61 -5.51
CA HIS A 38 -7.59 -5.24 -5.99
C HIS A 38 -8.90 -4.81 -6.67
N ALA A 39 -9.43 -3.66 -6.27
CA ALA A 39 -10.62 -3.10 -6.91
C ALA A 39 -10.36 -2.69 -8.37
N TYR A 40 -9.10 -2.36 -8.70
CA TYR A 40 -8.65 -1.94 -10.02
C TYR A 40 -7.37 -2.68 -10.43
N SER A 41 -7.16 -2.87 -11.73
CA SER A 41 -5.92 -3.46 -12.28
C SER A 41 -4.83 -2.40 -12.49
N ASP A 42 -4.54 -1.61 -11.46
CA ASP A 42 -3.70 -0.40 -11.49
C ASP A 42 -2.48 -0.50 -10.56
N TRP A 43 -2.12 -1.70 -10.10
CA TRP A 43 -1.09 -1.88 -9.07
C TRP A 43 0.25 -1.21 -9.45
N LEU A 44 0.68 -1.45 -10.69
CA LEU A 44 1.91 -0.88 -11.23
C LEU A 44 1.80 0.65 -11.38
N ASP A 45 0.68 1.15 -11.88
CA ASP A 45 0.47 2.60 -12.04
C ASP A 45 0.43 3.31 -10.68
N THR A 46 -0.18 2.66 -9.68
CA THR A 46 -0.24 3.15 -8.29
C THR A 46 1.16 3.30 -7.70
N LEU A 47 2.00 2.26 -7.83
CA LEU A 47 3.38 2.30 -7.34
C LEU A 47 4.21 3.36 -8.05
N TYR A 48 3.99 3.53 -9.36
CA TYR A 48 4.64 4.59 -10.13
C TYR A 48 4.28 5.98 -9.61
N VAL A 49 2.99 6.25 -9.35
CA VAL A 49 2.53 7.55 -8.82
C VAL A 49 3.10 7.80 -7.43
N VAL A 50 3.08 6.80 -6.54
CA VAL A 50 3.70 6.94 -5.22
C VAL A 50 5.19 7.23 -5.35
N TRP A 51 5.93 6.51 -6.19
CA TRP A 51 7.34 6.82 -6.43
C TRP A 51 7.54 8.24 -6.96
N GLN A 52 6.78 8.64 -7.97
CA GLN A 52 6.88 9.95 -8.59
C GLN A 52 6.68 11.08 -7.57
N ASP A 53 5.65 10.96 -6.72
CA ASP A 53 5.25 12.03 -5.81
C ASP A 53 6.02 12.03 -4.48
N HIS A 54 6.84 11.01 -4.22
CA HIS A 54 7.61 10.92 -2.97
C HIS A 54 9.11 10.93 -3.23
N TYR A 55 9.59 10.08 -4.13
CA TYR A 55 11.03 9.93 -4.40
C TYR A 55 11.56 11.11 -5.23
N LEU A 56 10.87 11.49 -6.31
CA LEU A 56 11.37 12.52 -7.24
C LEU A 56 11.32 13.95 -6.68
N ILE A 57 10.62 14.17 -5.57
CA ILE A 57 10.69 15.45 -4.84
C ILE A 57 12.06 15.61 -4.17
N HIS A 58 12.70 14.50 -3.80
CA HIS A 58 13.98 14.50 -3.09
C HIS A 58 15.18 14.17 -3.97
N GLU A 59 14.96 13.41 -5.05
CA GLU A 59 16.03 12.85 -5.88
C GLU A 59 15.84 13.22 -7.35
N ILE A 60 16.95 13.48 -8.05
CA ILE A 60 16.92 13.64 -9.51
C ILE A 60 17.04 12.24 -10.12
N PRO A 61 16.08 11.79 -10.96
CA PRO A 61 16.13 10.46 -11.54
C PRO A 61 17.33 10.35 -12.47
N THR A 62 17.99 9.20 -12.48
CA THR A 62 19.12 8.96 -13.39
C THR A 62 18.65 8.88 -14.84
N ASP A 63 17.38 8.50 -15.03
CA ASP A 63 16.69 8.48 -16.30
C ASP A 63 15.46 9.40 -16.27
N SER A 64 15.58 10.59 -16.87
CA SER A 64 14.50 11.56 -16.98
C SER A 64 13.40 11.16 -17.98
N SER A 65 13.62 10.11 -18.79
CA SER A 65 12.60 9.58 -19.71
C SER A 65 11.62 8.65 -19.00
N PHE A 66 11.98 8.15 -17.80
CA PHE A 66 11.26 7.15 -17.03
C PHE A 66 11.07 5.79 -17.73
N GLU A 67 11.65 5.60 -18.92
CA GLU A 67 11.57 4.35 -19.70
C GLU A 67 12.29 3.20 -18.98
N GLY A 68 13.34 3.51 -18.22
CA GLY A 68 14.09 2.55 -17.40
C GLY A 68 13.33 1.99 -16.19
N LYS A 69 12.14 2.53 -15.88
CA LYS A 69 11.28 2.09 -14.76
C LYS A 69 12.06 1.93 -13.45
N GLU A 70 12.85 2.93 -13.08
CA GLU A 70 13.69 2.89 -11.88
C GLU A 70 12.87 2.55 -10.62
N TRP A 71 11.63 3.03 -10.56
CA TRP A 71 10.65 2.73 -9.53
C TRP A 71 10.33 1.23 -9.34
N LEU A 72 10.53 0.39 -10.37
CA LEU A 72 10.39 -1.07 -10.32
C LEU A 72 11.72 -1.81 -10.22
N THR A 73 12.79 -1.26 -10.79
CA THR A 73 14.08 -1.94 -10.91
C THR A 73 15.04 -1.61 -9.77
N LYS A 74 14.82 -0.50 -9.07
CA LYS A 74 15.59 -0.01 -7.92
C LYS A 74 14.65 0.27 -6.76
N LEU A 75 14.34 -0.74 -5.96
CA LEU A 75 13.27 -0.69 -4.95
C LEU A 75 13.69 -0.02 -3.62
N ASP A 76 14.92 0.49 -3.50
CA ASP A 76 15.43 1.08 -2.25
C ASP A 76 14.61 2.28 -1.77
N TRP A 77 13.88 2.96 -2.67
CA TRP A 77 12.97 4.05 -2.31
C TRP A 77 11.81 3.60 -1.42
N LEU A 78 11.44 2.31 -1.44
CA LEU A 78 10.37 1.75 -0.62
C LEU A 78 10.78 1.64 0.85
N ASN A 79 12.08 1.56 1.17
CA ASN A 79 12.56 1.49 2.55
C ASN A 79 12.10 2.71 3.37
N ASP A 80 11.92 3.85 2.72
CA ASP A 80 11.46 5.08 3.34
C ASP A 80 9.93 5.21 3.39
N LEU A 81 9.18 4.34 2.70
CA LEU A 81 7.72 4.34 2.65
C LEU A 81 7.12 3.54 3.82
N THR A 82 6.77 4.24 4.88
CA THR A 82 6.14 3.71 6.09
C THR A 82 4.70 4.19 6.20
N ILE A 83 4.04 3.85 7.31
CA ILE A 83 2.66 4.22 7.58
C ILE A 83 2.53 4.81 8.98
N LYS A 84 1.49 5.61 9.23
CA LYS A 84 1.15 6.02 10.59
C LYS A 84 0.79 4.80 11.45
N PRO A 85 1.15 4.79 12.75
CA PRO A 85 0.76 3.71 13.65
C PRO A 85 -0.75 3.61 13.84
N GLU A 86 -1.45 4.75 13.91
CA GLU A 86 -2.90 4.77 13.95
C GLU A 86 -3.49 4.76 12.53
N MET A 87 -4.43 3.85 12.29
CA MET A 87 -5.20 3.77 11.05
C MET A 87 -6.60 4.36 11.25
N GLU A 88 -7.13 5.03 10.23
CA GLU A 88 -8.45 5.65 10.29
C GLU A 88 -9.52 4.70 9.75
N TRP A 89 -10.48 4.32 10.58
CA TRP A 89 -11.64 3.54 10.16
C TRP A 89 -12.79 4.46 9.77
N LEU A 90 -13.17 4.45 8.49
CA LEU A 90 -14.32 5.22 8.00
C LEU A 90 -15.65 4.57 8.37
N ASP A 91 -15.66 3.24 8.44
CA ASP A 91 -16.79 2.42 8.85
C ASP A 91 -16.30 1.10 9.48
N ASP A 92 -17.14 0.06 9.53
CA ASP A 92 -16.80 -1.24 10.09
C ASP A 92 -15.91 -2.12 9.18
N ASN A 93 -15.73 -1.72 7.93
CA ASN A 93 -15.08 -2.50 6.88
C ASN A 93 -14.07 -1.69 6.06
N THR A 94 -14.12 -0.36 6.06
CA THR A 94 -13.21 0.50 5.29
C THR A 94 -12.20 1.17 6.20
N VAL A 95 -10.91 1.07 5.85
CA VAL A 95 -9.79 1.64 6.60
C VAL A 95 -8.87 2.42 5.67
N TRP A 96 -8.43 3.58 6.14
CA TRP A 96 -7.41 4.42 5.53
C TRP A 96 -6.11 4.28 6.30
N VAL A 97 -5.03 4.11 5.55
CA VAL A 97 -3.67 4.00 6.06
C VAL A 97 -2.84 5.15 5.52
N ASP A 98 -2.53 6.13 6.36
CA ASP A 98 -1.67 7.26 5.99
C ASP A 98 -0.24 6.82 5.71
N PHE A 99 0.31 7.31 4.61
CA PHE A 99 1.70 7.07 4.24
C PHE A 99 2.61 8.10 4.91
N ILE A 100 3.75 7.62 5.35
CA ILE A 100 4.86 8.40 5.86
C ILE A 100 6.04 8.13 4.94
N TYR A 101 6.71 9.18 4.46
CA TYR A 101 7.88 9.03 3.60
C TYR A 101 9.05 9.80 4.18
N LYS A 102 10.21 9.13 4.35
CA LYS A 102 11.40 9.71 5.00
C LYS A 102 11.10 10.35 6.38
N GLY A 103 10.14 9.77 7.12
CA GLY A 103 9.74 10.22 8.46
C GLY A 103 8.69 11.33 8.48
N GLU A 104 8.24 11.84 7.33
CA GLU A 104 7.26 12.93 7.22
C GLU A 104 5.92 12.43 6.65
N PRO A 105 4.77 12.99 7.07
CA PRO A 105 3.48 12.73 6.44
C PRO A 105 3.52 13.11 4.96
N SER A 106 3.17 12.16 4.09
CA SER A 106 3.30 12.40 2.65
C SER A 106 2.04 12.98 2.00
N GLY A 107 0.93 13.03 2.73
CA GLY A 107 -0.37 13.42 2.19
C GLY A 107 -1.00 12.35 1.30
N TYR A 108 -0.44 11.13 1.27
CA TYR A 108 -1.04 9.98 0.62
C TYR A 108 -1.68 9.03 1.64
N ILE A 109 -2.75 8.36 1.22
CA ILE A 109 -3.36 7.26 1.96
C ILE A 109 -3.52 6.03 1.07
N GLY A 110 -3.47 4.86 1.69
CA GLY A 110 -3.98 3.62 1.11
C GLY A 110 -5.37 3.32 1.64
N GLU A 111 -6.35 3.19 0.76
CA GLU A 111 -7.71 2.78 1.10
C GLU A 111 -7.86 1.27 0.92
N PHE A 112 -8.30 0.60 1.99
CA PHE A 112 -8.55 -0.83 2.02
C PHE A 112 -9.97 -1.12 2.49
N ARG A 113 -10.55 -2.21 1.99
CA ARG A 113 -11.90 -2.64 2.35
C ARG A 113 -11.95 -4.12 2.68
N LEU A 114 -12.48 -4.44 3.85
CA LEU A 114 -12.85 -5.77 4.26
C LEU A 114 -14.07 -6.23 3.46
N LYS A 115 -13.89 -7.31 2.71
CA LYS A 115 -14.91 -7.96 1.90
C LYS A 115 -15.22 -9.34 2.48
N HIS A 116 -16.34 -9.92 2.05
CA HIS A 116 -16.76 -11.26 2.42
C HIS A 116 -17.36 -11.98 1.21
N ASP A 117 -16.99 -13.24 1.03
CA ASP A 117 -17.54 -14.15 0.03
C ASP A 117 -17.83 -15.54 0.65
N GLU A 118 -18.04 -16.56 -0.19
CA GLU A 118 -18.27 -17.94 0.26
C GLU A 118 -17.06 -18.58 0.98
N ASN A 119 -15.84 -18.05 0.79
CA ASN A 119 -14.60 -18.59 1.34
C ASN A 119 -14.21 -17.94 2.67
N GLY A 120 -14.72 -16.74 2.94
CA GLY A 120 -14.57 -16.00 4.18
C GLY A 120 -14.38 -14.50 3.96
N TYR A 121 -13.80 -13.84 4.95
CA TYR A 121 -13.42 -12.44 4.88
C TYR A 121 -12.04 -12.28 4.26
N PHE A 122 -11.84 -11.23 3.46
CA PHE A 122 -10.56 -10.92 2.83
C PHE A 122 -10.41 -9.42 2.65
N MET A 123 -9.18 -8.98 2.38
CA MET A 123 -8.85 -7.58 2.21
C MET A 123 -8.72 -7.19 0.75
N GLU A 124 -9.46 -6.17 0.35
CA GLU A 124 -9.38 -5.53 -0.96
C GLU A 124 -8.60 -4.22 -0.84
N ARG A 125 -7.50 -4.11 -1.58
CA ARG A 125 -6.84 -2.82 -1.81
C ARG A 125 -7.68 -2.03 -2.82
N VAL A 126 -8.30 -0.95 -2.37
CA VAL A 126 -9.14 -0.10 -3.21
C VAL A 126 -8.23 0.77 -4.08
N ILE A 127 -7.45 1.67 -3.48
CA ILE A 127 -6.59 2.62 -4.20
C ILE A 127 -5.52 3.21 -3.26
N PHE A 128 -4.39 3.67 -3.80
CA PHE A 128 -3.55 4.66 -3.10
C PHE A 128 -3.77 6.03 -3.75
N LYS A 129 -4.04 7.05 -2.95
CA LYS A 129 -4.42 8.38 -3.44
C LYS A 129 -3.92 9.46 -2.50
N MET A 130 -3.83 10.68 -3.02
CA MET A 130 -3.66 11.86 -2.17
C MET A 130 -4.90 12.06 -1.29
N ALA A 131 -4.69 12.36 -0.01
CA ALA A 131 -5.70 12.59 1.01
C ALA A 131 -6.47 13.91 0.81
#